data_AF-A0A1Q7GI59-F1
#
_entry.id   AF-A0A1Q7GI59-F1
#
_cell.length_a   1.000
_cell.length_b   1.000
_cell.length_c   1.000
_cell.angle_alpha   90.00
_cell.angle_beta   90.00
_cell.angle_gamma   90.00
#
_symmetry.space_group_name_H-M   'P 1'
#
loop_
_entity.id
_entity.type
_entity.pdbx_description
1 polymer ?
#
loop_
_entity_poly.entity_id
_entity_poly.type
_entity_poly.pdbx_seq_one_letter_code
_entity_poly.pdbx_strand_id
1 'polypeptide(L)'
;MMGNDTKHSRRSFLGKSAVIAGTALAGAGVGGRAGAEPLPIPPTAQQPGRPIPATAYGTPSKFESHVVRRRTDVFVNRQNWSDWSMTPLQHQHGIVTPTGLIFERHHAGIPDIDPAMHKLVIHGLVKQPLVLSMSDLTRYPSVSKFHFLECSGNTLADWTKAASTTVQQTHGLLSCAQWTGLPVSWLLDEAGLGPGATWVLFEGADGSNHTRSIPLDKVMDDALLVYAQNGEMLRPEQGYPLRVFIPGWEGNVSVKWLRRIKVGDQPWHFRSETARYTDPMPDGKWRQFSFLMECKSVITRPSGGMKLERPGLHEIQGFAWSGRGRITAVDVS
;
A
#
# COMPACT_ATOMS: atom_id res chain seq x y z
N MET A 1 20.94 -44.59 -39.43
CA MET A 1 21.79 -45.12 -38.34
C MET A 1 21.69 -44.16 -37.16
N MET A 2 21.27 -44.70 -36.02
CA MET A 2 21.35 -44.19 -34.63
C MET A 2 21.67 -42.68 -34.43
N GLY A 3 20.85 -41.83 -33.81
CA GLY A 3 19.91 -42.03 -32.71
C GLY A 3 20.65 -42.00 -31.36
N ASN A 4 20.64 -40.87 -30.64
CA ASN A 4 20.24 -40.84 -29.23
C ASN A 4 20.09 -39.43 -28.64
N ASP A 5 18.90 -39.18 -28.13
CA ASP A 5 18.58 -38.24 -27.06
C ASP A 5 19.31 -38.64 -25.77
N THR A 6 19.87 -37.68 -25.03
CA THR A 6 20.17 -37.87 -23.61
C THR A 6 19.55 -36.76 -22.77
N LYS A 7 18.42 -37.11 -22.16
CA LYS A 7 17.76 -36.45 -21.03
C LYS A 7 18.74 -36.29 -19.87
N HIS A 8 19.02 -35.06 -19.44
CA HIS A 8 19.66 -34.82 -18.15
C HIS A 8 18.66 -35.06 -17.00
N SER A 9 18.83 -36.18 -16.32
CA SER A 9 18.10 -36.55 -15.09
C SER A 9 18.74 -35.91 -13.85
N ARG A 10 17.91 -35.36 -12.96
CA ARG A 10 18.23 -34.55 -11.78
C ARG A 10 18.79 -35.35 -10.58
N ARG A 11 19.75 -36.28 -10.78
CA ARG A 11 20.29 -37.12 -9.68
C ARG A 11 21.80 -37.36 -9.73
N SER A 12 22.64 -36.33 -9.84
CA SER A 12 24.10 -36.52 -9.83
C SER A 12 24.92 -35.54 -8.96
N PHE A 13 24.38 -35.05 -7.84
CA PHE A 13 25.13 -34.15 -6.94
C PHE A 13 25.51 -34.69 -5.56
N LEU A 14 25.47 -36.00 -5.31
CA LEU A 14 25.91 -36.57 -4.02
C LEU A 14 26.76 -37.81 -4.22
N GLY A 15 28.01 -37.62 -4.65
CA GLY A 15 28.90 -38.75 -4.88
C GLY A 15 30.37 -38.39 -5.01
N LYS A 16 30.89 -37.47 -4.19
CA LYS A 16 32.35 -37.30 -4.01
C LYS A 16 32.65 -36.82 -2.60
N SER A 17 33.04 -37.76 -1.73
CA SER A 17 33.99 -37.57 -0.63
C SER A 17 34.42 -38.95 -0.14
N ALA A 18 35.55 -39.42 -0.64
CA ALA A 18 36.18 -40.68 -0.25
C ALA A 18 37.19 -40.43 0.87
N VAL A 19 37.01 -41.22 1.95
CA VAL A 19 38.02 -41.93 2.75
C VAL A 19 39.22 -41.14 3.31
N ILE A 20 39.17 -40.88 4.61
CA ILE A 20 40.37 -40.92 5.48
C ILE A 20 40.18 -42.12 6.41
N ALA A 21 41.03 -43.12 6.24
CA ALA A 21 41.17 -44.26 7.14
C ALA A 21 42.15 -43.90 8.26
N GLY A 22 41.77 -44.12 9.52
CA GLY A 22 42.66 -43.87 10.66
C GLY A 22 42.05 -44.26 12.00
N THR A 23 42.35 -45.49 12.43
CA THR A 23 42.28 -46.03 13.81
C THR A 23 40.92 -46.12 14.51
N ALA A 24 40.44 -47.37 14.59
CA ALA A 24 39.39 -47.81 15.49
C ALA A 24 39.90 -47.85 16.94
N LEU A 25 39.26 -47.05 17.81
CA LEU A 25 39.17 -47.36 19.24
C LEU A 25 37.75 -47.88 19.48
N ALA A 26 37.67 -49.17 19.79
CA ALA A 26 36.45 -49.84 20.19
C ALA A 26 35.97 -49.27 21.54
N GLY A 27 34.96 -48.41 21.49
CA GLY A 27 34.10 -48.08 22.63
C GLY A 27 32.68 -48.53 22.31
N ALA A 28 32.30 -49.69 22.82
CA ALA A 28 30.91 -50.12 22.86
C ALA A 28 30.13 -49.16 23.78
N GLY A 29 29.08 -48.53 23.26
CA GLY A 29 28.31 -47.59 24.06
C GLY A 29 27.17 -46.92 23.30
N VAL A 30 26.10 -47.71 23.06
CA VAL A 30 24.71 -47.26 22.92
C VAL A 30 24.41 -46.36 21.71
N GLY A 31 23.40 -46.75 20.94
CA GLY A 31 22.66 -45.81 20.10
C GLY A 31 22.09 -44.69 20.97
N GLY A 32 22.88 -43.65 21.20
CA GLY A 32 22.45 -42.43 21.82
C GLY A 32 21.44 -41.80 20.87
N ARG A 33 20.15 -42.03 21.13
CA ARG A 33 19.14 -41.06 20.70
C ARG A 33 19.70 -39.71 21.17
N ALA A 34 19.90 -38.77 20.26
CA ALA A 34 20.21 -37.40 20.62
C ALA A 34 19.06 -36.94 21.55
N GLY A 35 19.26 -37.09 22.85
CA GLY A 35 18.28 -36.73 23.86
C GLY A 35 18.29 -35.21 23.90
N ALA A 36 17.22 -34.59 23.44
CA ALA A 36 17.06 -33.16 23.64
C ALA A 36 17.07 -32.90 25.16
N GLU A 37 17.89 -31.94 25.60
CA GLU A 37 17.82 -31.49 26.98
C GLU A 37 16.38 -31.03 27.31
N PRO A 38 15.86 -31.36 28.51
CA PRO A 38 14.53 -30.91 28.91
C PRO A 38 14.44 -29.39 28.86
N LEU A 39 13.48 -28.87 28.09
CA LEU A 39 13.22 -27.44 28.02
C LEU A 39 12.67 -26.94 29.36
N PRO A 40 13.23 -25.88 29.97
CA PRO A 40 12.73 -25.33 31.22
C PRO A 40 11.32 -24.76 31.03
N ILE A 41 10.46 -24.94 32.05
CA ILE A 41 9.10 -24.38 32.04
C ILE A 41 9.21 -22.85 32.10
N PRO A 42 8.66 -22.11 31.11
CA PRO A 42 8.76 -20.66 31.11
C PRO A 42 7.92 -20.05 32.25
N PRO A 43 8.31 -18.89 32.81
CA PRO A 43 7.54 -18.22 33.86
C PRO A 43 6.09 -17.94 33.47
N THR A 44 5.81 -17.70 32.19
CA THR A 44 4.46 -17.47 31.66
C THR A 44 3.55 -18.69 31.72
N ALA A 45 4.09 -19.90 31.88
CA ALA A 45 3.31 -21.12 32.07
C ALA A 45 2.98 -21.38 33.56
N GLN A 46 3.52 -20.59 34.48
CA GLN A 46 3.35 -20.77 35.92
C GLN A 46 2.17 -19.98 36.50
N GLN A 47 1.61 -19.04 35.75
CA GLN A 47 0.51 -18.18 36.19
C GLN A 47 -0.46 -17.90 35.03
N PRO A 48 -1.78 -17.74 35.29
CA PRO A 48 -2.72 -17.29 34.27
C PRO A 48 -2.33 -15.94 33.66
N GLY A 49 -2.59 -15.79 32.36
CA GLY A 49 -2.40 -14.53 31.64
C GLY A 49 -3.46 -13.47 31.94
N ARG A 50 -3.41 -12.36 31.20
CA ARG A 50 -4.44 -11.30 31.31
C ARG A 50 -5.85 -11.86 31.03
N PRO A 51 -6.89 -11.41 31.76
CA PRO A 51 -8.26 -11.80 31.44
C PRO A 51 -8.68 -11.25 30.07
N ILE A 52 -9.64 -11.91 29.44
CA ILE A 52 -10.24 -11.44 28.18
C ILE A 52 -11.11 -10.22 28.50
N PRO A 53 -10.82 -9.03 27.96
CA PRO A 53 -11.64 -7.84 28.21
C PRO A 53 -13.01 -7.98 27.52
N ALA A 54 -14.06 -7.46 28.16
CA ALA A 54 -15.44 -7.55 27.66
C ALA A 54 -15.66 -6.78 26.34
N THR A 55 -14.93 -5.68 26.13
CA THR A 55 -14.99 -4.86 24.92
C THR A 55 -13.59 -4.33 24.61
N ALA A 56 -12.95 -4.85 23.56
CA ALA A 56 -11.67 -4.32 23.10
C ALA A 56 -11.48 -4.55 21.59
N TYR A 57 -11.02 -3.50 20.91
CA TYR A 57 -10.37 -3.65 19.61
C TYR A 57 -8.90 -4.00 19.87
N GLY A 58 -8.40 -5.09 19.28
CA GLY A 58 -7.05 -5.58 19.52
C GLY A 58 -5.98 -4.57 19.12
N THR A 59 -4.90 -4.49 19.90
CA THR A 59 -3.70 -3.71 19.58
C THR A 59 -2.48 -4.63 19.45
N PRO A 60 -1.44 -4.24 18.69
CA PRO A 60 -0.21 -4.99 18.61
C PRO A 60 0.42 -5.24 19.98
N SER A 61 1.22 -6.31 20.08
CA SER A 61 2.01 -6.61 21.28
C SER A 61 2.90 -5.43 21.65
N LYS A 62 3.13 -5.22 22.96
CA LYS A 62 4.06 -4.18 23.44
C LYS A 62 5.50 -4.33 22.91
N PHE A 63 5.87 -5.54 22.49
CA PHE A 63 7.18 -5.84 21.89
C PHE A 63 7.29 -5.35 20.43
N GLU A 64 6.17 -5.03 19.79
CA GLU A 64 6.09 -4.48 18.42
C GLU A 64 5.91 -2.94 18.42
N SER A 65 6.21 -2.26 19.54
CA SER A 65 6.04 -0.80 19.68
C SER A 65 6.91 0.02 18.71
N HIS A 66 7.92 -0.59 18.11
CA HIS A 66 8.79 0.01 17.11
C HIS A 66 8.16 0.04 15.70
N VAL A 67 7.12 -0.77 15.47
CA VAL A 67 6.40 -0.88 14.19
C VAL A 67 5.30 0.17 14.12
N VAL A 68 5.70 1.39 13.73
CA VAL A 68 4.81 2.55 13.68
C VAL A 68 5.03 3.37 12.42
N ARG A 69 4.00 4.15 12.05
CA ARG A 69 4.15 5.24 11.09
C ARG A 69 5.17 6.25 11.61
N ARG A 70 6.00 6.78 10.71
CA ARG A 70 6.93 7.87 11.03
C ARG A 70 6.78 9.00 10.04
N ARG A 71 6.83 10.24 10.51
CA ARG A 71 6.95 11.42 9.64
C ARG A 71 8.40 11.52 9.16
N THR A 72 8.60 12.21 8.06
CA THR A 72 9.96 12.42 7.55
C THR A 72 10.74 13.32 8.49
N ASP A 73 11.99 12.95 8.74
CA ASP A 73 13.03 13.74 9.37
C ASP A 73 13.95 14.39 8.33
N VAL A 74 13.84 14.02 7.06
CA VAL A 74 14.57 14.61 5.93
C VAL A 74 13.92 15.92 5.48
N PHE A 75 12.59 15.94 5.34
CA PHE A 75 11.82 17.14 4.99
C PHE A 75 10.83 17.52 6.08
N VAL A 76 11.32 18.13 7.14
CA VAL A 76 10.47 18.49 8.30
C VAL A 76 9.52 19.64 7.94
N ASN A 77 8.22 19.35 7.83
CA ASN A 77 7.20 20.39 7.72
C ASN A 77 6.74 20.85 9.11
N ARG A 78 6.91 22.14 9.41
CA ARG A 78 6.50 22.75 10.69
C ARG A 78 4.99 23.01 10.81
N GLN A 79 4.25 22.98 9.70
CA GLN A 79 2.85 23.36 9.67
C GLN A 79 1.92 22.23 10.15
N ASN A 80 2.38 20.99 10.38
CA ASN A 80 1.62 19.84 10.90
C ASN A 80 0.31 19.40 10.16
N TRP A 81 -0.41 20.29 9.48
CA TRP A 81 -1.67 20.02 8.78
C TRP A 81 -1.46 19.56 7.33
N SER A 82 -0.41 20.00 6.65
CA SER A 82 -0.06 19.60 5.29
C SER A 82 1.17 18.69 5.27
N ASP A 83 1.05 17.45 5.72
CA ASP A 83 2.22 16.58 5.92
C ASP A 83 1.95 15.10 5.58
N TRP A 84 2.98 14.27 5.74
CA TRP A 84 2.92 12.83 5.53
C TRP A 84 3.51 12.01 6.67
N SER A 85 3.00 10.80 6.80
CA SER A 85 3.59 9.72 7.58
C SER A 85 3.85 8.53 6.65
N MET A 86 4.82 7.67 7.00
CA MET A 86 5.33 6.62 6.12
C MET A 86 5.14 5.24 6.75
N THR A 87 4.70 4.28 5.95
CA THR A 87 4.53 2.88 6.34
C THR A 87 5.89 2.23 6.68
N PRO A 88 6.01 1.50 7.80
CA PRO A 88 7.23 0.80 8.19
C PRO A 88 7.45 -0.48 7.37
N LEU A 89 7.73 -0.34 6.07
CA LEU A 89 7.81 -1.46 5.11
C LEU A 89 8.79 -2.57 5.54
N GLN A 90 9.86 -2.24 6.26
CA GLN A 90 10.84 -3.19 6.78
C GLN A 90 10.30 -4.17 7.82
N HIS A 91 9.15 -3.85 8.44
CA HIS A 91 8.48 -4.69 9.42
C HIS A 91 7.17 -5.28 8.88
N GLN A 92 6.87 -5.04 7.60
CA GLN A 92 5.65 -5.57 6.99
C GLN A 92 5.85 -7.02 6.55
N HIS A 93 4.92 -7.88 6.97
CA HIS A 93 4.84 -9.26 6.52
C HIS A 93 3.75 -9.40 5.45
N GLY A 94 4.11 -10.02 4.32
CA GLY A 94 3.20 -10.17 3.19
C GLY A 94 2.83 -8.83 2.53
N ILE A 95 1.79 -8.86 1.69
CA ILE A 95 1.44 -7.72 0.85
C ILE A 95 0.42 -6.77 1.49
N VAL A 96 -0.31 -7.19 2.51
CA VAL A 96 -1.37 -6.38 3.12
C VAL A 96 -0.78 -5.52 4.24
N THR A 97 -0.79 -4.21 4.03
CA THR A 97 -0.44 -3.23 5.05
C THR A 97 -1.56 -3.15 6.09
N PRO A 98 -1.28 -3.38 7.38
CA PRO A 98 -2.27 -3.22 8.44
C PRO A 98 -2.87 -1.81 8.42
N THR A 99 -4.18 -1.68 8.62
CA THR A 99 -4.91 -0.40 8.46
C THR A 99 -4.28 0.74 9.26
N GLY A 100 -3.88 0.46 10.51
CA GLY A 100 -3.20 1.43 11.37
C GLY A 100 -1.77 1.78 10.99
N LEU A 101 -1.22 1.22 9.91
CA LEU A 101 0.14 1.46 9.39
C LEU A 101 0.16 1.97 7.94
N ILE A 102 -1.00 2.09 7.30
CA ILE A 102 -1.11 2.68 5.96
C ILE A 102 -0.65 4.13 6.03
N PHE A 103 0.25 4.51 5.12
CA PHE A 103 0.86 5.82 5.10
C PHE A 103 -0.21 6.92 4.99
N GLU A 104 0.13 8.11 5.46
CA GLU A 104 -0.78 9.25 5.40
C GLU A 104 -0.22 10.37 4.54
N ARG A 105 -1.11 11.07 3.84
CA ARG A 105 -0.84 12.37 3.25
C ARG A 105 -2.05 13.27 3.43
N HIS A 106 -1.83 14.43 4.02
CA HIS A 106 -2.85 15.44 4.29
C HIS A 106 -2.39 16.80 3.74
N HIS A 107 -3.36 17.66 3.44
CA HIS A 107 -3.11 19.04 3.00
C HIS A 107 -3.77 20.08 3.93
N ALA A 108 -4.71 19.66 4.79
CA ALA A 108 -5.35 20.48 5.81
C ALA A 108 -5.78 19.66 7.05
N GLY A 109 -4.98 18.68 7.45
CA GLY A 109 -5.27 17.79 8.58
C GLY A 109 -6.33 16.73 8.25
N ILE A 110 -6.89 16.15 9.30
CA ILE A 110 -7.89 15.07 9.24
C ILE A 110 -9.22 15.64 9.75
N PRO A 111 -10.25 15.81 8.89
CA PRO A 111 -11.58 16.18 9.35
C PRO A 111 -12.26 15.02 10.07
N ASP A 112 -13.11 15.35 11.04
CA ASP A 112 -14.04 14.41 11.66
C ASP A 112 -15.40 14.56 10.97
N ILE A 113 -15.86 13.50 10.31
CA ILE A 113 -17.06 13.53 9.45
C ILE A 113 -18.05 12.50 9.96
N ASP A 114 -19.23 12.98 10.39
CA ASP A 114 -20.36 12.13 10.71
C ASP A 114 -20.93 11.50 9.42
N PRO A 115 -20.94 10.15 9.29
CA PRO A 115 -21.47 9.48 8.11
C PRO A 115 -22.98 9.72 7.90
N ALA A 116 -23.75 10.02 8.95
CA ALA A 116 -25.18 10.31 8.84
C ALA A 116 -25.44 11.66 8.15
N MET A 117 -24.52 12.60 8.31
CA MET A 117 -24.58 13.94 7.72
C MET A 117 -23.85 14.03 6.37
N HIS A 118 -22.97 13.07 6.08
CA HIS A 118 -22.21 13.04 4.84
C HIS A 118 -23.12 12.84 3.61
N LYS A 119 -22.92 13.68 2.60
CA LYS A 119 -23.61 13.61 1.29
C LYS A 119 -22.58 13.64 0.17
N LEU A 120 -22.74 12.74 -0.79
CA LEU A 120 -22.05 12.78 -2.07
C LEU A 120 -22.96 13.42 -3.12
N VAL A 121 -22.47 14.46 -3.80
CA VAL A 121 -23.18 15.12 -4.90
C VAL A 121 -22.54 14.74 -6.23
N ILE A 122 -23.34 14.27 -7.18
CA ILE A 122 -22.94 13.99 -8.57
C ILE A 122 -23.68 14.94 -9.50
N HIS A 123 -22.95 15.76 -10.26
CA HIS A 123 -23.56 16.78 -11.12
C HIS A 123 -22.65 17.17 -12.30
N GLY A 124 -23.06 18.19 -13.07
CA GLY A 124 -22.30 18.69 -14.22
C GLY A 124 -22.94 18.24 -15.53
N LEU A 125 -22.15 17.73 -16.47
CA LEU A 125 -22.64 17.15 -17.73
C LEU A 125 -23.27 15.77 -17.51
N VAL A 126 -24.40 15.75 -16.80
CA VAL A 126 -25.24 14.58 -16.55
C VAL A 126 -26.71 14.94 -16.78
N LYS A 127 -27.54 13.95 -17.09
CA LYS A 127 -28.98 14.11 -17.33
C LYS A 127 -29.74 14.31 -16.02
N GLN A 128 -29.35 13.58 -14.99
CA GLN A 128 -29.98 13.59 -13.68
C GLN A 128 -28.91 13.73 -12.58
N PRO A 129 -28.74 14.93 -12.00
CA PRO A 129 -27.88 15.11 -10.83
C PRO A 129 -28.35 14.25 -9.65
N LEU A 130 -27.41 13.69 -8.88
CA LEU A 130 -27.69 12.82 -7.74
C LEU A 130 -27.15 13.44 -6.44
N VAL A 131 -27.86 13.18 -5.34
CA VAL A 131 -27.41 13.46 -3.97
C VAL A 131 -27.61 12.19 -3.16
N LEU A 132 -26.51 11.57 -2.72
CA LEU A 132 -26.50 10.25 -2.10
C LEU A 132 -25.97 10.34 -0.66
N SER A 133 -26.65 9.70 0.27
CA SER A 133 -26.16 9.46 1.63
C SER A 133 -25.26 8.22 1.69
N MET A 134 -24.56 8.01 2.80
CA MET A 134 -23.82 6.76 3.02
C MET A 134 -24.73 5.53 2.97
N SER A 135 -25.97 5.62 3.49
CA SER A 135 -26.96 4.54 3.40
C SER A 135 -27.47 4.29 1.98
N ASP A 136 -27.42 5.28 1.09
CA ASP A 136 -27.71 5.05 -0.33
C ASP A 136 -26.59 4.28 -1.00
N LEU A 137 -25.34 4.68 -0.73
CA LEU A 137 -24.16 4.06 -1.34
C LEU A 137 -23.97 2.60 -0.94
N THR A 138 -24.27 2.24 0.31
CA THR A 138 -24.11 0.85 0.80
C THR A 138 -25.22 -0.09 0.35
N ARG A 139 -26.24 0.39 -0.38
CA ARG A 139 -27.25 -0.47 -1.04
C ARG A 139 -26.78 -1.07 -2.36
N TYR A 140 -25.76 -0.47 -2.99
CA TYR A 140 -25.20 -0.99 -4.23
C TYR A 140 -24.41 -2.27 -3.97
N PRO A 141 -24.32 -3.19 -4.94
CA PRO A 141 -23.42 -4.32 -4.83
C PRO A 141 -21.97 -3.84 -4.60
N SER A 142 -21.27 -4.48 -3.66
CA SER A 142 -19.89 -4.10 -3.36
C SER A 142 -18.87 -5.00 -4.05
N VAL A 143 -17.72 -4.43 -4.38
CA VAL A 143 -16.53 -5.11 -4.86
C VAL A 143 -15.39 -4.90 -3.88
N SER A 144 -14.55 -5.92 -3.70
CA SER A 144 -13.35 -5.86 -2.86
C SER A 144 -12.12 -6.23 -3.69
N LYS A 145 -11.17 -5.31 -3.81
CA LYS A 145 -9.95 -5.53 -4.60
C LYS A 145 -8.69 -5.17 -3.80
N PHE A 146 -7.64 -5.97 -3.95
CA PHE A 146 -6.32 -5.64 -3.43
C PHE A 146 -5.61 -4.71 -4.40
N HIS A 147 -5.25 -3.51 -3.93
CA HIS A 147 -4.50 -2.54 -4.71
C HIS A 147 -3.47 -1.83 -3.84
N PHE A 148 -2.33 -1.50 -4.45
CA PHE A 148 -1.37 -0.60 -3.84
C PHE A 148 -1.85 0.85 -3.98
N LEU A 149 -1.43 1.68 -3.04
CA LEU A 149 -1.52 3.13 -3.07
C LEU A 149 -0.10 3.66 -2.89
N GLU A 150 0.39 4.44 -3.85
CA GLU A 150 1.71 5.06 -3.78
C GLU A 150 1.57 6.57 -3.96
N CYS A 151 2.21 7.38 -3.12
CA CYS A 151 2.29 8.82 -3.34
C CYS A 151 3.24 9.13 -4.51
N SER A 152 2.93 10.11 -5.37
CA SER A 152 3.88 10.59 -6.39
C SER A 152 5.17 11.16 -5.78
N GLY A 153 5.13 11.60 -4.52
CA GLY A 153 6.32 11.99 -3.75
C GLY A 153 7.10 10.84 -3.10
N ASN A 154 6.74 9.58 -3.34
CA ASN A 154 7.53 8.46 -2.82
C ASN A 154 8.95 8.55 -3.38
N THR A 155 9.98 8.25 -2.58
CA THR A 155 11.41 8.43 -2.91
C THR A 155 11.89 9.87 -3.17
N LEU A 156 11.06 10.90 -2.94
CA LEU A 156 11.42 12.30 -3.20
C LEU A 156 12.67 12.75 -2.42
N ALA A 157 12.83 12.29 -1.18
CA ALA A 157 13.98 12.61 -0.33
C ALA A 157 15.31 12.20 -0.95
N ASP A 158 15.28 11.19 -1.81
CA ASP A 158 16.47 10.56 -2.38
C ASP A 158 16.63 10.84 -3.88
N TRP A 159 15.80 11.72 -4.46
CA TRP A 159 15.73 11.93 -5.90
C TRP A 159 17.02 12.50 -6.50
N THR A 160 17.69 13.44 -5.81
CA THR A 160 18.96 14.04 -6.28
C THR A 160 20.19 13.49 -5.58
N LYS A 161 20.04 12.97 -4.36
CA LYS A 161 21.11 12.38 -3.56
C LYS A 161 20.51 11.42 -2.53
N ALA A 162 21.23 10.36 -2.20
CA ALA A 162 20.85 9.49 -1.08
C ALA A 162 20.87 10.28 0.24
N ALA A 163 19.73 10.39 0.90
CA ALA A 163 19.54 11.15 2.14
C ALA A 163 18.87 10.31 3.23
N SER A 164 18.07 9.32 2.85
CA SER A 164 17.36 8.43 3.76
C SER A 164 18.24 7.29 4.26
N THR A 165 17.98 6.84 5.49
CA THR A 165 18.73 5.73 6.12
C THR A 165 17.98 4.40 6.10
N THR A 166 16.65 4.43 6.03
CA THR A 166 15.78 3.25 6.11
C THR A 166 14.84 3.16 4.91
N VAL A 167 14.33 1.95 4.64
CA VAL A 167 13.32 1.76 3.58
C VAL A 167 12.00 2.48 3.87
N GLN A 168 11.64 2.66 5.15
CA GLN A 168 10.49 3.48 5.54
C GLN A 168 10.65 4.95 5.10
N GLN A 169 11.85 5.51 5.18
CA GLN A 169 12.11 6.90 4.75
C GLN A 169 12.13 7.03 3.22
N THR A 170 12.76 6.08 2.53
CA THR A 170 12.86 6.12 1.06
C THR A 170 11.52 5.80 0.39
N HIS A 171 10.91 4.66 0.73
CA HIS A 171 9.80 4.05 -0.01
C HIS A 171 8.49 3.96 0.77
N GLY A 172 8.45 4.43 2.02
CA GLY A 172 7.30 4.23 2.91
C GLY A 172 6.05 5.04 2.57
N LEU A 173 6.05 5.85 1.50
CA LEU A 173 4.82 6.41 0.93
C LEU A 173 4.14 5.40 -0.01
N LEU A 174 4.04 4.16 0.46
CA LEU A 174 3.50 3.00 -0.21
C LEU A 174 2.71 2.16 0.79
N SER A 175 1.55 1.69 0.39
CA SER A 175 0.78 0.69 1.13
C SER A 175 0.01 -0.19 0.15
N CYS A 176 -0.39 -1.38 0.58
CA CYS A 176 -1.31 -2.22 -0.18
C CYS A 176 -2.40 -2.74 0.75
N ALA A 177 -3.65 -2.62 0.32
CA ALA A 177 -4.81 -2.95 1.14
C ALA A 177 -5.91 -3.55 0.27
N GLN A 178 -6.84 -4.26 0.92
CA GLN A 178 -8.12 -4.55 0.29
C GLN A 178 -9.00 -3.30 0.38
N TRP A 179 -9.49 -2.83 -0.75
CA TRP A 179 -10.39 -1.68 -0.85
C TRP A 179 -11.78 -2.19 -1.23
N THR A 180 -12.79 -1.86 -0.42
CA THR A 180 -14.17 -2.32 -0.58
C THR A 180 -15.12 -1.16 -0.79
N GLY A 181 -15.92 -1.25 -1.84
CA GLY A 181 -16.79 -0.17 -2.28
C GLY A 181 -17.60 -0.51 -3.52
N LEU A 182 -17.98 0.49 -4.30
CA LEU A 182 -18.74 0.33 -5.55
C LEU A 182 -18.00 0.98 -6.73
N PRO A 183 -18.12 0.46 -7.97
CA PRO A 183 -17.63 1.14 -9.16
C PRO A 183 -18.26 2.53 -9.34
N VAL A 184 -17.46 3.54 -9.66
CA VAL A 184 -17.97 4.89 -9.94
C VAL A 184 -18.86 4.89 -11.19
N SER A 185 -18.56 4.02 -12.16
CA SER A 185 -19.30 3.87 -13.42
C SER A 185 -20.80 3.65 -13.19
N TRP A 186 -21.19 2.85 -12.20
CA TRP A 186 -22.61 2.57 -11.93
C TRP A 186 -23.40 3.82 -11.57
N LEU A 187 -22.80 4.73 -10.79
CA LEU A 187 -23.44 5.99 -10.42
C LEU A 187 -23.47 7.00 -11.58
N LEU A 188 -22.45 6.97 -12.45
CA LEU A 188 -22.41 7.81 -13.64
C LEU A 188 -23.40 7.34 -14.71
N ASP A 189 -23.61 6.02 -14.81
CA ASP A 189 -24.66 5.43 -15.65
C ASP A 189 -26.05 5.81 -15.15
N GLU A 190 -26.29 5.77 -13.82
CA GLU A 190 -27.56 6.21 -13.21
C GLU A 190 -27.79 7.72 -13.40
N ALA A 191 -26.78 8.55 -13.19
CA ALA A 191 -26.87 9.98 -13.44
C ALA A 191 -27.07 10.31 -14.93
N GLY A 192 -26.66 9.39 -15.81
CA GLY A 192 -26.72 9.48 -17.26
C GLY A 192 -25.78 10.54 -17.81
N LEU A 193 -24.61 10.14 -18.31
CA LEU A 193 -23.64 11.06 -18.90
C LEU A 193 -24.24 11.91 -20.05
N GLY A 194 -23.96 13.21 -20.02
CA GLY A 194 -24.34 14.17 -21.05
C GLY A 194 -23.44 14.07 -22.29
N PRO A 195 -23.88 14.60 -23.45
CA PRO A 195 -23.04 14.64 -24.65
C PRO A 195 -21.79 15.48 -24.40
N GLY A 196 -20.64 15.01 -24.87
CA GLY A 196 -19.36 15.71 -24.72
C GLY A 196 -18.67 15.53 -23.36
N ALA A 197 -19.21 14.72 -22.46
CA ALA A 197 -18.53 14.37 -21.20
C ALA A 197 -17.22 13.62 -21.48
N THR A 198 -16.11 14.13 -20.96
CA THR A 198 -14.76 13.56 -21.16
C THR A 198 -13.89 13.62 -19.90
N TRP A 199 -14.28 14.39 -18.87
CA TRP A 199 -13.54 14.55 -17.63
C TRP A 199 -14.46 14.51 -16.40
N VAL A 200 -13.90 14.09 -15.27
CA VAL A 200 -14.57 14.02 -13.97
C VAL A 200 -13.71 14.68 -12.90
N LEU A 201 -14.26 15.66 -12.20
CA LEU A 201 -13.64 16.27 -11.02
C LEU A 201 -14.11 15.54 -9.76
N PHE A 202 -13.17 15.10 -8.94
CA PHE A 202 -13.41 14.65 -7.57
C PHE A 202 -12.97 15.73 -6.59
N GLU A 203 -13.76 15.97 -5.54
CA GLU A 203 -13.48 16.97 -4.49
C GLU A 203 -13.70 16.40 -3.08
N GLY A 204 -12.72 16.62 -2.21
CA GLY A 204 -12.76 16.27 -0.80
C GLY A 204 -13.42 17.34 0.09
N ALA A 205 -13.88 16.93 1.26
CA ALA A 205 -14.57 17.78 2.25
C ALA A 205 -13.66 18.40 3.30
N ASP A 206 -12.34 18.22 3.20
CA ASP A 206 -11.38 18.79 4.13
C ASP A 206 -11.06 20.26 3.82
N GLY A 207 -10.38 20.95 4.74
CA GLY A 207 -10.06 22.38 4.60
C GLY A 207 -9.17 22.74 3.40
N SER A 208 -8.54 21.75 2.75
CA SER A 208 -7.77 21.98 1.51
C SER A 208 -8.64 21.96 0.25
N ASN A 209 -9.87 21.44 0.34
CA ASN A 209 -10.73 21.10 -0.80
C ASN A 209 -9.94 20.36 -1.88
N HIS A 210 -9.19 19.32 -1.49
CA HIS A 210 -8.30 18.64 -2.42
C HIS A 210 -9.13 18.09 -3.59
N THR A 211 -8.75 18.51 -4.79
CA THR A 211 -9.51 18.28 -6.02
C THR A 211 -8.63 17.67 -7.08
N ARG A 212 -9.17 16.74 -7.87
CA ARG A 212 -8.48 16.16 -9.03
C ARG A 212 -9.43 15.86 -10.17
N SER A 213 -9.01 16.27 -11.36
CA SER A 213 -9.62 16.03 -12.67
C SER A 213 -9.06 14.73 -13.23
N ILE A 214 -9.93 13.78 -13.54
CA ILE A 214 -9.60 12.45 -14.05
C ILE A 214 -10.32 12.27 -15.39
N PRO A 215 -9.63 11.76 -16.43
CA PRO A 215 -10.25 11.36 -17.68
C PRO A 215 -11.42 10.40 -17.44
N LEU A 216 -12.54 10.62 -18.13
CA LEU A 216 -13.76 9.85 -17.93
C LEU A 216 -13.57 8.37 -18.26
N ASP A 217 -12.77 8.03 -19.28
CA ASP A 217 -12.44 6.65 -19.65
C ASP A 217 -11.81 5.88 -18.48
N LYS A 218 -10.84 6.48 -17.77
CA LYS A 218 -10.26 5.89 -16.57
C LYS A 218 -11.28 5.71 -15.45
N VAL A 219 -12.19 6.68 -15.27
CA VAL A 219 -13.24 6.59 -14.25
C VAL A 219 -14.22 5.46 -14.55
N MET A 220 -14.59 5.29 -15.82
CA MET A 220 -15.53 4.25 -16.24
C MET A 220 -14.91 2.84 -16.22
N ASP A 221 -13.58 2.73 -16.38
CA ASP A 221 -12.86 1.47 -16.37
C ASP A 221 -12.79 0.81 -14.98
N ASP A 222 -12.18 1.47 -13.99
CA ASP A 222 -11.85 0.81 -12.72
C ASP A 222 -11.87 1.70 -11.47
N ALA A 223 -12.36 2.94 -11.55
CA ALA A 223 -12.48 3.79 -10.37
C ALA A 223 -13.51 3.25 -9.37
N LEU A 224 -13.18 3.31 -8.08
CA LEU A 224 -14.03 2.83 -6.99
C LEU A 224 -14.39 3.97 -6.04
N LEU A 225 -15.64 4.03 -5.60
CA LEU A 225 -16.03 4.72 -4.37
C LEU A 225 -15.89 3.77 -3.20
N VAL A 226 -14.94 4.04 -2.32
CA VAL A 226 -14.53 3.14 -1.26
C VAL A 226 -14.99 3.67 0.09
N TYR A 227 -15.60 2.79 0.89
CA TYR A 227 -16.02 3.07 2.27
C TYR A 227 -15.38 2.12 3.30
N ALA A 228 -14.78 1.01 2.85
CA ALA A 228 -14.12 0.03 3.70
C ALA A 228 -12.71 -0.34 3.20
N GLN A 229 -11.81 -0.62 4.15
CA GLN A 229 -10.41 -0.95 3.94
C GLN A 229 -10.00 -2.11 4.87
N ASN A 230 -9.44 -3.18 4.31
CA ASN A 230 -9.04 -4.39 5.03
C ASN A 230 -10.15 -5.00 5.90
N GLY A 231 -11.39 -5.00 5.41
CA GLY A 231 -12.54 -5.63 6.07
C GLY A 231 -13.26 -4.77 7.13
N GLU A 232 -12.78 -3.55 7.39
CA GLU A 232 -13.46 -2.59 8.28
C GLU A 232 -13.73 -1.26 7.57
N MET A 233 -14.52 -0.38 8.18
CA MET A 233 -14.71 0.98 7.66
C MET A 233 -13.36 1.71 7.56
N LEU A 234 -13.26 2.64 6.61
CA LEU A 234 -12.09 3.51 6.49
C LEU A 234 -11.74 4.16 7.83
N ARG A 235 -10.45 4.34 8.11
CA ARG A 235 -10.01 5.20 9.20
C ARG A 235 -10.20 6.68 8.83
N PRO A 236 -10.40 7.60 9.79
CA PRO A 236 -10.49 9.04 9.53
C PRO A 236 -9.36 9.55 8.64
N GLU A 237 -8.11 9.17 8.93
CA GLU A 237 -6.93 9.58 8.16
C GLU A 237 -6.90 9.02 6.72
N GLN A 238 -7.64 7.94 6.45
CA GLN A 238 -7.72 7.27 5.15
C GLN A 238 -8.96 7.67 4.33
N GLY A 239 -9.76 8.63 4.83
CA GLY A 239 -10.86 9.23 4.07
C GLY A 239 -12.25 8.83 4.53
N TYR A 240 -12.42 8.38 5.77
CA TYR A 240 -13.75 8.07 6.32
C TYR A 240 -14.73 9.25 6.17
N PRO A 241 -16.00 9.04 5.77
CA PRO A 241 -16.61 7.74 5.50
C PRO A 241 -16.45 7.25 4.05
N LEU A 242 -15.95 8.10 3.14
CA LEU A 242 -15.93 7.85 1.72
C LEU A 242 -14.72 8.47 1.03
N ARG A 243 -14.07 7.72 0.15
CA ARG A 243 -13.05 8.22 -0.78
C ARG A 243 -13.30 7.71 -2.18
N VAL A 244 -12.75 8.39 -3.18
CA VAL A 244 -12.49 7.73 -4.47
C VAL A 244 -11.13 7.02 -4.41
N PHE A 245 -11.03 5.88 -5.08
CA PHE A 245 -9.80 5.14 -5.28
C PHE A 245 -9.60 4.89 -6.78
N ILE A 246 -8.45 5.28 -7.31
CA ILE A 246 -8.09 5.15 -8.73
C ILE A 246 -6.92 4.16 -8.84
N PRO A 247 -7.18 2.89 -9.18
CA PRO A 247 -6.13 1.87 -9.21
C PRO A 247 -4.98 2.21 -10.16
N GLY A 248 -3.75 2.00 -9.68
CA GLY A 248 -2.51 2.16 -10.45
C GLY A 248 -2.06 3.60 -10.68
N TRP A 249 -2.84 4.60 -10.26
CA TRP A 249 -2.50 6.01 -10.38
C TRP A 249 -1.96 6.59 -9.06
N GLU A 250 -1.30 7.74 -9.14
CA GLU A 250 -0.72 8.43 -7.99
C GLU A 250 -1.75 8.68 -6.86
N GLY A 251 -1.32 8.53 -5.62
CA GLY A 251 -2.25 8.47 -4.49
C GLY A 251 -3.07 9.74 -4.25
N ASN A 252 -2.66 10.86 -4.82
CA ASN A 252 -3.36 12.14 -4.75
C ASN A 252 -4.63 12.19 -5.64
N VAL A 253 -4.81 11.33 -6.65
CA VAL A 253 -6.05 11.22 -7.45
C VAL A 253 -7.12 10.45 -6.71
N SER A 254 -6.72 9.64 -5.73
CA SER A 254 -7.63 8.92 -4.85
C SER A 254 -8.11 9.86 -3.73
N VAL A 255 -8.93 10.84 -4.08
CA VAL A 255 -9.41 11.92 -3.19
C VAL A 255 -10.15 11.35 -1.97
N LYS A 256 -9.71 11.76 -0.78
CA LYS A 256 -10.29 11.39 0.51
C LYS A 256 -11.47 12.30 0.89
N TRP A 257 -12.32 11.82 1.80
CA TRP A 257 -13.46 12.59 2.34
C TRP A 257 -14.37 13.13 1.21
N LEU A 258 -14.60 12.29 0.21
CA LEU A 258 -15.19 12.69 -1.07
C LEU A 258 -16.60 13.22 -0.89
N ARG A 259 -16.84 14.48 -1.29
CA ARG A 259 -18.17 15.11 -1.21
C ARG A 259 -18.80 15.40 -2.57
N ARG A 260 -18.00 15.45 -3.64
CA ARG A 260 -18.49 15.87 -4.95
C ARG A 260 -17.78 15.18 -6.10
N ILE A 261 -18.59 14.78 -7.09
CA ILE A 261 -18.19 14.30 -8.41
C ILE A 261 -18.83 15.24 -9.43
N LYS A 262 -18.03 15.93 -10.23
CA LYS A 262 -18.53 16.81 -11.30
C LYS A 262 -18.06 16.35 -12.65
N VAL A 263 -19.00 16.02 -13.54
CA VAL A 263 -18.70 15.64 -14.93
C VAL A 263 -18.57 16.91 -15.79
N GLY A 264 -17.57 16.92 -16.66
CA GLY A 264 -17.27 18.02 -17.58
C GLY A 264 -16.59 17.54 -18.86
N ASP A 265 -16.15 18.49 -19.66
CA ASP A 265 -15.58 18.30 -21.00
C ASP A 265 -14.07 18.62 -21.07
N GLN A 266 -13.48 19.07 -19.96
CA GLN A 266 -12.07 19.43 -19.83
C GLN A 266 -11.60 19.31 -18.37
N PRO A 267 -10.28 19.21 -18.10
CA PRO A 267 -9.76 19.28 -16.73
C PRO A 267 -9.89 20.69 -16.16
N TRP A 268 -9.96 20.80 -14.84
CA TRP A 268 -10.18 22.09 -14.16
C TRP A 268 -8.90 22.88 -13.84
N HIS A 269 -7.73 22.25 -13.95
CA HIS A 269 -6.43 22.87 -13.71
C HIS A 269 -6.29 23.54 -12.33
N PHE A 270 -6.83 22.89 -11.29
CA PHE A 270 -6.65 23.36 -9.92
C PHE A 270 -5.17 23.35 -9.49
N ARG A 271 -4.87 23.92 -8.32
CA ARG A 271 -3.49 23.99 -7.78
C ARG A 271 -2.79 22.62 -7.76
N SER A 272 -3.54 21.57 -7.46
CA SER A 272 -3.12 20.16 -7.44
C SER A 272 -2.87 19.53 -8.83
N GLU A 273 -3.07 20.29 -9.90
CA GLU A 273 -2.89 19.85 -11.29
C GLU A 273 -1.92 20.75 -12.06
N THR A 274 -1.45 21.83 -11.43
CA THR A 274 -0.62 22.88 -12.04
C THR A 274 0.62 23.16 -11.17
N ALA A 275 0.44 23.78 -10.01
CA ALA A 275 1.54 24.16 -9.12
C ALA A 275 2.10 22.99 -8.28
N ARG A 276 1.37 21.89 -8.22
CA ARG A 276 1.73 20.65 -7.52
C ARG A 276 1.42 19.48 -8.45
N TYR A 277 2.14 18.38 -8.22
CA TYR A 277 1.98 17.14 -9.01
C TYR A 277 2.19 17.35 -10.51
N THR A 278 3.18 18.18 -10.79
CA THR A 278 3.73 18.44 -12.11
C THR A 278 5.23 18.21 -12.02
N ASP A 279 5.78 17.61 -13.07
CA ASP A 279 7.17 17.14 -13.03
C ASP A 279 8.06 18.06 -13.85
N PRO A 280 9.18 18.57 -13.29
CA PRO A 280 10.11 19.37 -14.06
C PRO A 280 10.84 18.49 -15.08
N MET A 281 10.91 18.97 -16.33
CA MET A 281 11.55 18.27 -17.44
C MET A 281 12.90 18.92 -17.79
N PRO A 282 13.86 18.17 -18.39
CA PRO A 282 15.18 18.71 -18.75
C PRO A 282 15.15 19.92 -19.71
N ASP A 283 14.07 20.09 -20.47
CA ASP A 283 13.88 21.21 -21.40
C ASP A 283 13.29 22.47 -20.74
N GLY A 284 13.16 22.46 -19.41
CA GLY A 284 12.58 23.57 -18.63
C GLY A 284 11.05 23.61 -18.63
N LYS A 285 10.37 22.67 -19.31
CA LYS A 285 8.91 22.53 -19.22
C LYS A 285 8.50 21.70 -18.01
N TRP A 286 7.20 21.70 -17.74
CA TRP A 286 6.59 20.90 -16.69
C TRP A 286 5.59 19.93 -17.29
N ARG A 287 5.72 18.64 -16.97
CA ARG A 287 4.76 17.62 -17.36
C ARG A 287 3.59 17.66 -16.39
N GLN A 288 2.38 17.81 -16.92
CA GLN A 288 1.14 17.68 -16.16
C GLN A 288 0.55 16.29 -16.35
N PHE A 289 -0.32 15.89 -15.42
CA PHE A 289 -1.12 14.66 -15.55
C PHE A 289 -0.28 13.39 -15.73
N SER A 290 0.86 13.31 -15.05
CA SER A 290 1.69 12.11 -14.88
C SER A 290 1.03 11.13 -13.91
N PHE A 291 -0.19 10.71 -14.24
CA PHE A 291 -1.05 10.00 -13.31
C PHE A 291 -0.56 8.61 -12.94
N LEU A 292 0.01 7.88 -13.90
CA LEU A 292 0.31 6.46 -13.76
C LEU A 292 1.55 6.26 -12.88
N MET A 293 1.43 5.40 -11.85
CA MET A 293 2.61 4.93 -11.11
C MET A 293 3.31 3.84 -11.93
N GLU A 294 4.50 4.13 -12.42
CA GLU A 294 5.29 3.19 -13.23
C GLU A 294 5.76 1.97 -12.41
N CYS A 295 6.39 1.00 -13.09
CA CYS A 295 6.96 -0.18 -12.43
C CYS A 295 8.07 0.23 -11.44
N LYS A 296 7.98 -0.27 -10.21
CA LYS A 296 8.94 0.03 -9.13
C LYS A 296 9.08 -1.15 -8.19
N SER A 297 10.21 -1.24 -7.50
CA SER A 297 10.49 -2.28 -6.52
C SER A 297 11.44 -1.79 -5.44
N VAL A 298 11.43 -2.47 -4.29
CA VAL A 298 12.37 -2.21 -3.19
C VAL A 298 12.60 -3.45 -2.35
N ILE A 299 13.86 -3.69 -1.96
CA ILE A 299 14.22 -4.68 -0.93
C ILE A 299 13.89 -4.09 0.44
N THR A 300 13.03 -4.77 1.20
CA THR A 300 12.61 -4.36 2.55
C THR A 300 13.39 -5.10 3.64
N ARG A 301 14.00 -6.23 3.31
CA ARG A 301 14.83 -7.01 4.23
C ARG A 301 15.90 -7.82 3.49
N PRO A 302 17.18 -7.79 3.91
CA PRO A 302 17.75 -6.74 4.74
C PRO A 302 17.69 -5.38 4.02
N SER A 303 17.41 -4.30 4.75
CA SER A 303 17.40 -2.93 4.21
C SER A 303 18.32 -2.01 5.01
N GLY A 304 18.45 -0.75 4.56
CA GLY A 304 19.22 0.27 5.28
C GLY A 304 18.93 0.30 6.79
N GLY A 305 20.00 0.32 7.58
CA GLY A 305 19.97 0.27 9.05
C GLY A 305 19.96 -1.15 9.65
N MET A 306 19.68 -2.20 8.88
CA MET A 306 19.71 -3.59 9.38
C MET A 306 21.12 -4.17 9.40
N LYS A 307 21.41 -4.98 10.42
CA LYS A 307 22.65 -5.75 10.53
C LYS A 307 22.35 -7.24 10.41
N LEU A 308 23.17 -7.96 9.65
CA LEU A 308 23.15 -9.41 9.62
C LEU A 308 23.99 -9.92 10.79
N GLU A 309 23.33 -10.41 11.84
CA GLU A 309 24.00 -10.69 13.13
C GLU A 309 24.92 -11.92 13.11
N ARG A 310 24.70 -12.85 12.19
CA ARG A 310 25.48 -14.10 12.10
C ARG A 310 25.58 -14.60 10.66
N PRO A 311 26.62 -15.38 10.32
CA PRO A 311 26.66 -16.13 9.06
C PRO A 311 25.48 -17.13 8.97
N GLY A 312 25.07 -17.46 7.74
CA GLY A 312 24.06 -18.48 7.48
C GLY A 312 22.96 -18.01 6.53
N LEU A 313 21.79 -18.64 6.64
CA LEU A 313 20.63 -18.34 5.82
C LEU A 313 20.05 -16.97 6.17
N HIS A 314 20.02 -16.08 5.19
CA HIS A 314 19.32 -14.80 5.24
C HIS A 314 18.37 -14.70 4.06
N GLU A 315 17.11 -14.42 4.35
CA GLU A 315 16.10 -14.19 3.32
C GLU A 315 16.20 -12.75 2.80
N ILE A 316 16.18 -12.59 1.48
CA ILE A 316 15.97 -11.30 0.83
C ILE A 316 14.48 -11.18 0.51
N GLN A 317 13.83 -10.15 1.04
CA GLN A 317 12.42 -9.84 0.85
C GLN A 317 12.27 -8.43 0.32
N GLY A 318 11.22 -8.21 -0.48
CA GLY A 318 10.92 -6.91 -1.05
C GLY A 318 9.53 -6.84 -1.67
N PHE A 319 9.18 -5.66 -2.15
CA PHE A 319 7.96 -5.40 -2.89
C PHE A 319 8.28 -4.99 -4.32
N ALA A 320 7.41 -5.37 -5.26
CA ALA A 320 7.40 -4.87 -6.62
C ALA A 320 5.94 -4.58 -7.01
N TRP A 321 5.71 -3.48 -7.71
CA TRP A 321 4.38 -3.03 -8.10
C TRP A 321 4.43 -2.21 -9.39
N SER A 322 3.31 -2.15 -10.08
CA SER A 322 3.15 -1.34 -11.28
C SER A 322 1.71 -0.92 -11.45
N GLY A 323 1.47 0.34 -11.79
CA GLY A 323 0.17 0.84 -12.20
C GLY A 323 -0.28 0.29 -13.56
N ARG A 324 0.62 -0.32 -14.34
CA ARG A 324 0.32 -0.96 -15.63
C ARG A 324 -0.20 -2.40 -15.49
N GLY A 325 -0.27 -2.94 -14.28
CA GLY A 325 -0.81 -4.27 -14.00
C GLY A 325 0.21 -5.21 -13.35
N ARG A 326 0.20 -6.47 -13.79
CA ARG A 326 0.92 -7.56 -13.12
C ARG A 326 2.43 -7.47 -13.33
N ILE A 327 3.20 -7.58 -12.25
CA ILE A 327 4.65 -7.78 -12.30
C ILE A 327 4.97 -9.15 -12.90
N THR A 328 5.88 -9.20 -13.87
CA THR A 328 6.27 -10.42 -14.57
C THR A 328 7.57 -11.04 -14.04
N ALA A 329 8.51 -10.22 -13.58
CA ALA A 329 9.79 -10.65 -13.03
C ALA A 329 10.35 -9.60 -12.05
N VAL A 330 11.25 -10.05 -11.17
CA VAL A 330 12.07 -9.20 -10.29
C VAL A 330 13.46 -9.83 -10.23
N ASP A 331 14.47 -9.07 -10.64
CA ASP A 331 15.87 -9.49 -10.58
C ASP A 331 16.54 -8.91 -9.33
N VAL A 332 17.45 -9.67 -8.72
CA VAL A 332 18.19 -9.29 -7.51
C VAL A 332 19.69 -9.43 -7.78
N SER A 333 20.47 -8.41 -7.41
CA SER A 333 21.93 -8.37 -7.52
C SER A 333 22.58 -8.05 -6.17
#